data_AF-A0A8S9ZH95-F1
#
_entry.id   AF-A0A8S9ZH95-F1
#
_cell.length_a   1.000
_cell.length_b   1.000
_cell.length_c   1.000
_cell.angle_alpha   90.00
_cell.angle_beta   90.00
_cell.angle_gamma   90.00
#
_symmetry.space_group_name_H-M   'P 1'
#
loop_
_entity.id
_entity.type
_entity.pdbx_description
1 polymer ?
#
loop_
_entity_poly.entity_id
_entity_poly.type
_entity_poly.pdbx_seq_one_letter_code
_entity_poly.pdbx_strand_id
1 'polypeptide(L)'
;MGTHHGVKFATHPDMFIYFPLDPSLTIGTKIGDDTNDIEMMEANMIIIRKSNYTKQLLKWSLLCAFTPECIEPIGAKLSCQDYYNDHLFEDGRCHREDQSLMNILLHNMELKLIREGFKITPHLRYNHPSKWGNRHSLKRKQKTNANIIQLYGKNINGKC
;
A
#
# COMPACT_ATOMS: atom_id res chain seq x y z
N MET A 1 4.82 8.74 10.02
CA MET A 1 3.57 8.73 10.81
C MET A 1 2.54 7.96 10.01
N GLY A 2 1.60 7.25 10.65
CA GLY A 2 0.52 6.56 9.92
C GLY A 2 -0.65 7.49 9.66
N THR A 3 -1.41 7.28 8.59
CA THR A 3 -2.53 8.15 8.16
C THR A 3 -3.89 7.64 8.61
N HIS A 4 -3.94 6.54 9.37
CA HIS A 4 -5.17 5.89 9.86
C HIS A 4 -6.11 5.33 8.79
N HIS A 5 -5.63 5.20 7.56
CA HIS A 5 -6.25 4.38 6.52
C HIS A 5 -5.24 3.37 5.98
N GLY A 6 -5.73 2.36 5.26
CA GLY A 6 -4.87 1.35 4.68
C GLY A 6 -4.37 1.70 3.28
N VAL A 7 -3.39 0.95 2.79
CA VAL A 7 -2.80 1.08 1.45
C VAL A 7 -3.80 0.69 0.37
N LYS A 8 -4.42 -0.49 0.45
CA LYS A 8 -5.43 -0.94 -0.53
C LYS A 8 -6.61 0.01 -0.63
N PHE A 9 -6.98 0.66 0.48
CA PHE A 9 -8.06 1.65 0.51
C PHE A 9 -7.68 2.95 -0.20
N ALA A 10 -6.48 3.46 0.05
CA ALA A 10 -6.06 4.78 -0.44
C ALA A 10 -5.13 4.73 -1.65
N THR A 11 -5.17 3.63 -2.41
CA THR A 11 -4.38 3.46 -3.64
C THR A 11 -5.32 3.21 -4.80
N HIS A 12 -5.08 3.88 -5.92
CA HIS A 12 -5.80 3.56 -7.15
C HIS A 12 -5.59 2.07 -7.53
N PRO A 13 -6.67 1.30 -7.82
CA PRO A 13 -6.55 -0.13 -8.11
C PRO A 13 -5.53 -0.48 -9.21
N ASP A 14 -5.44 0.35 -10.26
CA ASP A 14 -4.51 0.13 -11.37
C ASP A 14 -3.04 0.19 -10.97
N MET A 15 -2.68 0.85 -9.87
CA MET A 15 -1.29 0.86 -9.40
C MET A 15 -0.82 -0.56 -9.03
N PHE A 16 -1.72 -1.43 -8.57
CA PHE A 16 -1.38 -2.82 -8.24
C PHE A 16 -1.08 -3.68 -9.48
N ILE A 17 -1.42 -3.22 -10.69
CA ILE A 17 -1.00 -3.84 -11.95
C ILE A 17 0.51 -3.70 -12.12
N TYR A 18 1.07 -2.55 -11.75
CA TYR A 18 2.51 -2.27 -11.83
C TYR A 18 3.27 -2.81 -10.63
N PHE A 19 2.70 -2.65 -9.43
CA PHE A 19 3.34 -3.04 -8.17
C PHE A 19 2.38 -3.90 -7.34
N PRO A 20 2.36 -5.22 -7.56
CA PRO A 20 1.54 -6.12 -6.76
C PRO A 20 1.91 -6.00 -5.28
N LEU A 21 0.90 -5.83 -4.43
CA LEU A 21 1.10 -5.88 -2.98
C LEU A 21 1.07 -7.35 -2.54
N ASP A 22 2.18 -7.84 -2.02
CA ASP A 22 2.27 -9.22 -1.58
C ASP A 22 1.48 -9.44 -0.28
N PRO A 23 0.43 -10.29 -0.29
CA PRO A 23 -0.46 -10.47 0.85
C PRO A 23 0.15 -11.31 1.98
N SER A 24 1.31 -11.94 1.78
CA SER A 24 1.87 -12.92 2.72
C SER A 24 2.45 -12.32 4.00
N LEU A 25 2.62 -11.00 4.06
CA LEU A 25 3.18 -10.29 5.22
C LEU A 25 2.34 -9.06 5.60
N THR A 26 1.02 -9.20 5.61
CA THR A 26 0.22 -8.50 6.64
C THR A 26 0.65 -9.05 8.01
N ILE A 27 1.79 -8.58 8.52
CA ILE A 27 2.37 -9.02 9.79
C ILE A 27 1.34 -8.71 10.89
N GLY A 28 0.68 -9.75 11.37
CA GLY A 28 -0.37 -9.68 12.39
C GLY A 28 -1.73 -10.25 11.99
N THR A 29 -1.91 -10.78 10.76
CA THR A 29 -3.24 -11.19 10.31
C THR A 29 -3.26 -12.49 9.50
N LYS A 30 -4.40 -13.18 9.50
CA LYS A 30 -4.58 -14.51 8.87
C LYS A 30 -4.57 -14.39 7.34
N ILE A 31 -3.90 -15.34 6.67
CA ILE A 31 -3.96 -15.51 5.22
C ILE A 31 -5.42 -15.75 4.79
N GLY A 32 -5.91 -15.00 3.80
CA GLY A 32 -7.27 -15.13 3.25
C GLY A 32 -8.30 -14.15 3.81
N ASP A 33 -7.88 -13.23 4.68
CA ASP A 33 -8.75 -12.17 5.21
C ASP A 33 -8.55 -10.87 4.42
N ASP A 34 -9.48 -10.64 3.49
CA ASP A 34 -9.62 -9.44 2.65
C ASP A 34 -9.90 -8.16 3.45
N THR A 35 -10.05 -8.27 4.77
CA THR A 35 -10.16 -7.14 5.68
C THR A 35 -8.84 -6.54 6.14
N ASN A 36 -7.72 -7.19 5.84
CA ASN A 36 -6.40 -6.75 6.28
C ASN A 36 -5.70 -5.93 5.22
N ASP A 37 -5.78 -4.62 5.44
CA ASP A 37 -5.00 -3.62 4.77
C ASP A 37 -3.81 -3.23 5.65
N ILE A 38 -2.66 -2.97 5.03
CA ILE A 38 -1.50 -2.45 5.75
C ILE A 38 -1.68 -0.94 5.94
N GLU A 39 -1.32 -0.42 7.10
CA GLU A 39 -1.49 1.01 7.39
C GLU A 39 -0.64 1.85 6.43
N MET A 40 -1.29 2.83 5.78
CA MET A 40 -0.62 3.81 4.96
C MET A 40 0.21 4.74 5.85
N MET A 41 1.48 4.89 5.50
CA MET A 41 2.39 5.86 6.10
C MET A 41 2.42 7.15 5.27
N GLU A 42 2.56 8.28 5.96
CA GLU A 42 2.84 9.58 5.36
C GLU A 42 4.10 9.56 4.49
N ALA A 43 4.05 10.26 3.35
CA ALA A 43 5.18 10.39 2.42
C ALA A 43 5.67 11.83 2.23
N ASN A 44 5.29 12.77 3.11
CA ASN A 44 5.72 14.18 3.04
C ASN A 44 7.22 14.37 3.24
N MET A 45 7.85 13.51 4.04
CA MET A 45 9.29 13.55 4.30
C MET A 45 9.81 12.12 4.42
N ILE A 46 10.81 11.78 3.60
CA ILE A 46 11.42 10.46 3.56
C ILE A 46 12.92 10.61 3.75
N ILE A 47 13.47 9.95 4.77
CA ILE A 47 14.91 9.90 5.00
C ILE A 47 15.45 8.60 4.40
N ILE A 48 16.35 8.73 3.43
CA ILE A 48 16.88 7.59 2.68
C ILE A 48 18.38 7.45 2.94
N ARG A 49 18.78 6.28 3.44
CA ARG A 49 20.20 5.90 3.52
C ARG A 49 20.64 5.29 2.18
N LYS A 50 21.75 5.78 1.62
CA LYS A 50 22.33 5.23 0.38
C LYS A 50 22.69 3.75 0.53
N SER A 51 22.06 2.88 -0.26
CA SER A 51 22.33 1.44 -0.36
C SER A 51 21.89 0.91 -1.73
N ASN A 52 22.25 -0.32 -2.08
CA ASN A 52 21.76 -0.95 -3.31
C ASN A 52 20.24 -1.17 -3.26
N TYR A 53 19.68 -1.46 -2.09
CA TYR A 53 18.25 -1.57 -1.88
C TYR A 53 17.55 -0.22 -2.12
N THR A 54 18.00 0.87 -1.50
CA THR A 54 17.35 2.18 -1.68
C THR A 54 17.50 2.73 -3.10
N LYS A 55 18.61 2.42 -3.79
CA LYS A 55 18.71 2.69 -5.24
C LYS A 55 17.67 1.92 -6.04
N GLN A 56 17.42 0.65 -5.72
CA GLN A 56 16.41 -0.15 -6.40
C GLN A 56 15.00 0.38 -6.12
N LEU A 57 14.69 0.80 -4.88
CA LEU A 57 13.42 1.46 -4.54
C LEU A 57 13.21 2.73 -5.37
N LEU A 58 14.20 3.63 -5.38
CA LEU A 58 14.12 4.88 -6.11
C LEU A 58 14.05 4.69 -7.62
N LYS A 59 14.72 3.66 -8.16
CA LYS A 59 14.59 3.30 -9.58
C LYS A 59 13.14 2.97 -9.94
N TRP A 60 12.47 2.13 -9.15
CA TRP A 60 11.06 1.77 -9.41
C TRP A 60 10.13 2.96 -9.22
N SER A 61 10.37 3.78 -8.19
CA SER A 61 9.61 5.01 -7.98
C SER A 61 9.72 5.96 -9.19
N LEU A 62 10.94 6.15 -9.70
CA LEU A 62 11.19 6.99 -10.86
C LEU A 62 10.55 6.43 -12.14
N LEU A 63 10.58 5.11 -12.35
CA LEU A 63 9.91 4.48 -13.50
C LEU A 63 8.39 4.68 -13.47
N CYS A 64 7.76 4.58 -12.28
CA CYS A 64 6.34 4.90 -12.13
C CYS A 64 6.06 6.39 -12.41
N ALA A 65 6.90 7.29 -11.92
CA ALA A 65 6.76 8.72 -12.18
C ALA A 65 6.85 9.08 -13.67
N PHE A 66 7.58 8.29 -14.48
CA PHE A 66 7.65 8.43 -15.93
C PHE A 66 6.55 7.69 -16.70
N THR A 67 5.67 6.96 -16.01
CA THR A 67 4.55 6.22 -16.59
C THR A 67 3.26 6.88 -16.11
N PRO A 68 2.62 7.76 -16.90
CA PRO A 68 1.48 8.56 -16.45
C PRO A 68 0.38 7.70 -15.81
N GLU A 69 0.06 6.56 -16.40
CA GLU A 69 -0.97 5.64 -15.92
C GLU A 69 -0.63 4.99 -14.56
N CYS A 70 0.63 5.07 -14.12
CA CYS A 70 1.08 4.56 -12.83
C CYS A 70 0.96 5.61 -11.73
N ILE A 71 1.46 6.84 -11.96
CA ILE A 71 1.53 7.88 -10.93
C ILE A 71 0.31 8.83 -10.94
N GLU A 72 -0.37 8.94 -12.07
CA GLU A 72 -1.55 9.77 -12.29
C GLU A 72 -2.57 9.01 -13.16
N PRO A 73 -3.17 7.92 -12.62
CA PRO A 73 -4.12 7.11 -13.38
C PRO A 73 -5.33 7.93 -13.83
N ILE A 74 -6.00 7.48 -14.91
CA ILE A 74 -7.13 8.21 -15.50
C ILE A 74 -8.25 8.36 -14.45
N GLY A 75 -8.63 9.62 -14.20
CA GLY A 75 -9.64 9.96 -13.20
C GLY A 75 -9.10 10.14 -11.79
N ALA A 76 -7.78 10.07 -11.59
CA ALA A 76 -7.12 10.49 -10.35
C ALA A 76 -7.39 11.97 -10.05
N LYS A 77 -7.60 12.28 -8.78
CA LYS A 77 -7.79 13.64 -8.27
C LYS A 77 -6.91 13.87 -7.05
N LEU A 78 -6.42 15.10 -6.91
CA LEU A 78 -5.54 15.49 -5.82
C LEU A 78 -6.26 15.59 -4.45
N SER A 79 -7.58 15.80 -4.44
CA SER A 79 -8.35 15.95 -3.21
C SER A 79 -9.79 15.47 -3.40
N CYS A 80 -10.35 14.92 -2.32
CA CYS A 80 -11.76 14.54 -2.25
C CYS A 80 -12.52 15.66 -1.59
N GLN A 81 -13.48 16.22 -2.32
CA GLN A 81 -14.33 17.27 -1.76
C GLN A 81 -15.26 16.71 -0.68
N ASP A 82 -15.71 15.45 -0.82
CA ASP A 82 -16.63 14.80 0.13
C ASP A 82 -16.17 13.41 0.56
N TYR A 83 -15.35 13.35 1.62
CA TYR A 83 -14.85 12.12 2.26
C TYR A 83 -15.92 11.06 2.62
N TYR A 84 -17.20 11.45 2.71
CA TYR A 84 -18.29 10.57 3.12
C TYR A 84 -19.30 10.23 2.00
N ASN A 85 -19.29 10.97 0.88
CA ASN A 85 -20.28 10.84 -0.19
C ASN A 85 -19.67 10.69 -1.59
N ASP A 86 -18.35 10.78 -1.72
CA ASP A 86 -17.68 10.69 -3.01
C ASP A 86 -17.28 9.25 -3.32
N HIS A 87 -17.89 8.64 -4.34
CA HIS A 87 -17.48 7.34 -4.86
C HIS A 87 -16.00 7.30 -5.25
N LEU A 88 -15.40 8.45 -5.59
CA LEU A 88 -13.97 8.55 -5.91
C LEU A 88 -13.07 8.29 -4.69
N PHE A 89 -13.57 8.53 -3.48
CA PHE A 89 -12.88 8.19 -2.23
C PHE A 89 -12.93 6.67 -1.98
N GLU A 90 -14.06 6.02 -2.27
CA GLU A 90 -14.19 4.56 -2.14
C GLU A 90 -13.40 3.81 -3.22
N ASP A 91 -13.19 4.42 -4.39
CA ASP A 91 -12.49 3.83 -5.53
C ASP A 91 -10.97 4.10 -5.55
N GLY A 92 -10.43 4.74 -4.51
CA GLY A 92 -9.00 5.07 -4.45
C GLY A 92 -8.55 6.15 -5.45
N ARG A 93 -9.47 6.79 -6.17
CA ARG A 93 -9.22 7.75 -7.28
C ARG A 93 -8.84 9.15 -6.84
N CYS A 94 -8.61 9.33 -5.55
CA CYS A 94 -8.67 10.65 -4.95
C CYS A 94 -7.63 10.80 -3.84
N HIS A 95 -6.57 10.00 -3.96
CA HIS A 95 -5.48 9.89 -3.01
C HIS A 95 -4.15 10.25 -3.66
N ARG A 96 -3.15 10.43 -2.79
CA ARG A 96 -1.78 10.70 -3.22
C ARG A 96 -1.10 9.42 -3.68
N GLU A 97 -1.06 9.22 -4.99
CA GLU A 97 -0.46 8.04 -5.60
C GLU A 97 1.06 7.95 -5.35
N ASP A 98 1.76 9.08 -5.19
CA ASP A 98 3.17 9.08 -4.79
C ASP A 98 3.37 8.49 -3.37
N GLN A 99 2.43 8.76 -2.46
CA GLN A 99 2.41 8.16 -1.13
C GLN A 99 2.08 6.66 -1.21
N SER A 100 1.10 6.27 -2.01
CA SER A 100 0.72 4.88 -2.26
C SER A 100 1.90 4.06 -2.78
N LEU A 101 2.55 4.56 -3.84
CA LEU A 101 3.72 3.98 -4.47
C LEU A 101 4.84 3.71 -3.45
N MET A 102 5.19 4.71 -2.63
CA MET A 102 6.29 4.56 -1.67
C MET A 102 5.98 3.52 -0.60
N ASN A 103 4.72 3.42 -0.15
CA ASN A 103 4.32 2.41 0.83
C ASN A 103 4.36 0.99 0.23
N ILE A 104 3.87 0.81 -0.99
CA ILE A 104 3.93 -0.50 -1.68
C ILE A 104 5.38 -0.93 -1.90
N LEU A 105 6.22 -0.04 -2.43
CA LEU A 105 7.63 -0.34 -2.69
C LEU A 105 8.40 -0.64 -1.41
N LEU A 106 8.18 0.14 -0.34
CA LEU A 106 8.82 -0.09 0.96
C LEU A 106 8.37 -1.43 1.56
N HIS A 107 7.06 -1.71 1.54
CA HIS A 107 6.53 -2.96 2.04
C HIS A 107 7.15 -4.16 1.31
N ASN A 108 7.07 -4.18 -0.03
CA ASN A 108 7.61 -5.26 -0.85
C ASN A 108 9.13 -5.44 -0.64
N MET A 109 9.87 -4.36 -0.46
CA MET A 109 11.31 -4.41 -0.15
C MET A 109 11.59 -5.06 1.20
N GLU A 110 10.86 -4.68 2.25
CA GLU A 110 11.02 -5.29 3.57
C GLU A 110 10.71 -6.78 3.55
N LEU A 111 9.67 -7.18 2.80
CA LEU A 111 9.33 -8.60 2.67
C LEU A 111 10.45 -9.38 1.99
N LYS A 112 11.00 -8.82 0.91
CA LYS A 112 12.14 -9.40 0.19
C LYS A 112 13.34 -9.57 1.13
N LEU A 113 13.68 -8.55 1.91
CA LEU A 113 14.78 -8.61 2.88
C LEU A 113 14.54 -9.69 3.94
N ILE A 114 13.32 -9.81 4.47
CA ILE A 114 12.99 -10.87 5.44
C ILE A 114 13.15 -12.26 4.81
N ARG A 115 12.66 -12.45 3.59
CA ARG A 115 12.79 -13.73 2.85
C ARG A 115 14.24 -14.08 2.52
N GLU A 116 15.09 -13.08 2.31
CA GLU A 116 16.53 -13.23 2.14
C GLU A 116 17.27 -13.51 3.47
N GLY A 117 16.55 -13.56 4.60
CA GLY A 117 17.11 -13.90 5.91
C GLY A 117 17.64 -12.70 6.71
N PHE A 118 17.42 -11.46 6.25
CA PHE A 118 17.83 -10.28 6.98
C PHE A 118 16.99 -10.10 8.25
N LYS A 119 17.66 -9.77 9.36
CA LYS A 119 17.01 -9.41 10.62
C LYS A 119 16.69 -7.91 10.63
N ILE A 120 15.55 -7.55 10.05
CA ILE A 120 15.02 -6.19 10.08
C ILE A 120 13.75 -6.10 10.94
N THR A 121 13.43 -4.90 11.41
CA THR A 121 12.12 -4.58 11.98
C THR A 121 11.33 -3.80 10.94
N PRO A 122 10.34 -4.41 10.25
CA PRO A 122 9.47 -3.72 9.29
C PRO A 122 8.77 -2.50 9.88
N HIS A 123 8.51 -1.49 9.06
CA HIS A 123 7.85 -0.25 9.48
C HIS A 123 6.44 -0.45 10.06
N LEU A 124 5.78 -1.54 9.70
CA LEU A 124 4.44 -1.92 10.18
C LEU A 124 4.45 -2.73 11.48
N ARG A 125 5.61 -3.20 11.95
CA ARG A 125 5.63 -3.97 13.20
C ARG A 125 5.24 -3.10 14.39
N TYR A 126 4.46 -3.68 15.29
CA TYR A 126 4.02 -3.02 16.53
C TYR A 126 5.20 -2.51 17.39
N ASN A 127 6.35 -3.19 17.32
CA ASN A 127 7.55 -2.84 18.05
C ASN A 127 8.51 -1.92 17.28
N HIS A 128 8.11 -1.45 16.09
CA HIS A 128 8.90 -0.49 15.33
C HIS A 128 8.95 0.86 16.08
N PRO A 129 10.12 1.55 16.15
CA PRO A 129 10.25 2.81 16.87
C PRO A 129 9.26 3.91 16.46
N SER A 130 8.80 3.90 15.20
CA SER A 130 7.75 4.81 14.71
C SER A 130 6.38 4.62 15.37
N LYS A 131 6.17 3.50 16.09
CA LYS A 131 4.94 3.17 16.82
C LYS A 131 5.06 3.41 18.34
N TRP A 132 6.22 3.81 18.84
CA TRP A 132 6.49 3.94 20.29
C TRP A 132 5.82 5.13 21.00
N GLY A 133 4.96 5.90 20.33
CA GLY A 133 4.21 7.00 20.95
C GLY A 133 2.73 7.10 20.59
N ASN A 134 2.25 6.33 19.62
CA ASN A 134 0.92 6.50 19.03
C ASN A 134 0.25 5.14 18.78
N ARG A 135 -0.38 4.61 19.83
CA ARG A 135 -1.30 3.46 19.72
C ARG A 135 -2.64 3.98 19.17
N HIS A 136 -2.82 3.95 17.85
CA HIS A 136 -4.13 4.24 17.27
C HIS A 136 -4.81 2.94 16.87
N SER A 137 -6.06 2.78 17.30
CA SER A 137 -6.91 1.67 16.90
C SER A 137 -7.26 1.81 15.42
N LEU A 138 -6.79 0.90 14.57
CA LEU A 138 -7.31 0.77 13.20
C LEU A 138 -8.75 0.23 13.31
N LYS A 139 -9.75 1.11 13.40
CA LYS A 139 -11.16 0.71 13.30
C LYS A 139 -11.57 0.77 11.84
N ARG A 140 -11.72 -0.40 11.22
CA ARG A 140 -12.43 -0.57 9.96
C ARG A 140 -13.84 0.02 10.09
N LYS A 141 -14.16 1.07 9.34
CA LYS A 141 -15.54 1.51 9.10
C LYS A 141 -15.90 1.12 7.67
N GLN A 142 -16.26 -0.14 7.43
CA GLN A 142 -17.23 -0.54 6.38
C GLN A 142 -17.48 -2.07 6.37
N LYS A 143 -18.74 -2.43 6.08
CA LYS A 143 -19.21 -3.78 5.78
C LYS A 143 -18.63 -4.19 4.41
N THR A 144 -18.16 -5.42 4.31
CA THR A 144 -17.62 -6.08 3.11
C THR A 144 -18.39 -5.70 1.84
N ASN A 145 -17.73 -5.02 0.91
CA ASN A 145 -18.26 -4.78 -0.43
C ASN A 145 -18.06 -6.07 -1.24
N ALA A 146 -19.14 -6.75 -1.61
CA ALA A 146 -19.13 -8.08 -2.26
C ALA A 146 -18.39 -8.12 -3.60
N ASN A 147 -18.02 -6.95 -4.14
CA ASN A 147 -17.35 -6.80 -5.44
C ASN A 147 -15.82 -7.02 -5.36
N ILE A 148 -15.20 -7.02 -4.18
CA ILE A 148 -13.75 -7.30 -4.05
C ILE A 148 -13.45 -8.79 -4.27
N ILE A 149 -14.34 -9.69 -3.83
CA ILE A 149 -14.16 -11.15 -4.01
C ILE A 149 -14.20 -11.54 -5.50
N GLN A 150 -14.91 -10.79 -6.33
CA GLN A 150 -15.07 -11.13 -7.75
C GLN A 150 -13.80 -10.90 -8.59
N LEU A 151 -12.94 -9.98 -8.16
CA LEU A 151 -11.64 -9.69 -8.81
C LEU A 151 -10.54 -10.70 -8.42
N TYR A 152 -10.59 -11.24 -7.20
CA TYR A 152 -9.57 -12.17 -6.69
C TYR A 152 -9.99 -13.67 -6.72
N GLY A 153 -11.26 -13.96 -7.01
CA GLY A 153 -11.80 -15.34 -7.07
C GLY A 153 -11.73 -16.03 -8.44
N LYS A 154 -11.32 -15.33 -9.51
CA LYS A 154 -11.23 -15.89 -10.87
C LYS A 154 -9.83 -15.78 -11.46
N ASN A 155 -8.87 -16.53 -10.91
CA ASN A 155 -7.79 -17.16 -11.69
C ASN A 155 -6.87 -17.96 -10.77
N ILE A 156 -7.36 -19.11 -10.31
CA ILE A 156 -6.52 -20.20 -9.85
C ILE A 156 -6.84 -21.40 -10.76
N ASN A 157 -6.55 -21.24 -12.05
CA ASN A 157 -6.44 -22.31 -13.06
C ASN A 157 -6.05 -21.67 -14.41
N GLY A 158 -4.78 -21.33 -14.56
CA GLY A 158 -4.21 -20.85 -15.82
C GLY A 158 -2.71 -21.07 -15.81
N LYS A 159 -2.26 -22.01 -16.63
CA LYS A 159 -0.88 -22.46 -16.78
C LYS A 159 0.02 -21.39 -17.44
N CYS A 160 1.32 -21.54 -17.14
CA CYS A 160 2.52 -20.94 -17.75
C CYS A 160 2.93 -19.56 -17.23
#